data_AF-A0A2S7VHJ3-F1
#
_entry.id   AF-A0A2S7VHJ3-F1
#
_cell.length_a   1.000
_cell.length_b   1.000
_cell.length_c   1.000
_cell.angle_alpha   90.00
_cell.angle_beta   90.00
_cell.angle_gamma   90.00
#
_symmetry.space_group_name_H-M   'P 1'
#
loop_
_entity.id
_entity.type
_entity.pdbx_description
1 polymer ?
#
loop_
_entity_poly.entity_id
_entity_poly.type
_entity_poly.pdbx_seq_one_letter_code
_entity_poly.pdbx_strand_id
1 'polypeptide(L)'
;MERFMVKTITDAEIDEAQKMLGFEFPLEYIEFIKSGYDLGDAPIEALEISDPPSHADIFGALKDAREYDDLPAELLPICEDNSDYYCLNPWGEVVFWSHNGVTDEKWANVAEWRAQMIAESEA
;
A
#
# COMPACT_ATOMS: atom_id res chain seq x y z
N MET A 1 30.26 -4.80 3.95
CA MET A 1 28.89 -5.30 4.17
C MET A 1 28.23 -4.33 5.11
N GLU A 2 27.59 -3.31 4.56
CA GLU A 2 26.67 -2.49 5.35
C GLU A 2 25.53 -3.41 5.76
N ARG A 3 25.45 -3.65 7.07
CA ARG A 3 24.30 -4.28 7.69
C ARG A 3 23.16 -3.31 7.44
N PHE A 4 22.33 -3.56 6.43
CA PHE A 4 21.09 -2.83 6.21
C PHE A 4 20.37 -2.82 7.56
N MET A 5 20.36 -1.66 8.21
CA MET A 5 19.53 -1.42 9.36
C MET A 5 18.12 -1.40 8.78
N VAL A 6 17.44 -2.55 8.76
CA VAL A 6 16.01 -2.59 8.51
C VAL A 6 15.41 -1.71 9.60
N LYS A 7 14.99 -0.51 9.23
CA LYS A 7 14.30 0.40 10.14
C LYS A 7 12.98 -0.26 10.46
N THR A 8 12.88 -0.87 11.63
CA THR A 8 11.62 -1.45 12.09
C THR A 8 10.66 -0.31 12.36
N ILE A 9 9.57 -0.26 11.59
CA ILE A 9 8.49 0.70 11.81
C ILE A 9 7.80 0.37 13.13
N THR A 10 7.69 1.38 13.99
CA THR A 10 7.16 1.24 15.33
C THR A 10 5.63 1.38 15.35
N ASP A 11 4.99 0.82 16.37
CA ASP A 11 3.54 0.97 16.58
C ASP A 11 3.14 2.45 16.68
N ALA A 12 4.01 3.30 17.25
CA ALA A 12 3.76 4.74 17.34
C ALA A 12 3.74 5.44 15.97
N GLU A 13 4.65 5.06 15.06
CA GLU A 13 4.65 5.56 13.67
C GLU A 13 3.39 5.10 12.93
N ILE A 14 2.95 3.86 13.14
CA ILE A 14 1.70 3.33 12.56
C ILE A 14 0.48 4.07 13.10
N ASP A 15 0.41 4.29 14.42
CA ASP A 15 -0.67 5.05 15.06
C ASP A 15 -0.75 6.49 14.58
N GLU A 16 0.38 7.11 14.28
CA GLU A 16 0.44 8.46 13.71
C GLU A 16 -0.03 8.47 12.26
N ALA A 17 0.42 7.51 11.44
CA ALA A 17 0.00 7.36 10.06
C ALA A 17 -1.51 7.14 9.93
N GLN A 18 -2.11 6.25 10.73
CA GLN A 18 -3.56 6.02 10.75
C GLN A 18 -4.34 7.31 11.02
N LYS A 19 -3.87 8.15 11.96
CA LYS A 19 -4.51 9.44 12.28
C LYS A 19 -4.39 10.44 11.14
N MET A 20 -3.22 10.52 10.51
CA MET A 20 -2.95 11.44 9.41
C MET A 20 -3.73 11.05 8.14
N LEU A 21 -3.82 9.76 7.85
CA LEU A 21 -4.55 9.21 6.70
C LEU A 21 -6.06 9.18 6.95
N GLY A 22 -6.49 9.19 8.21
CA GLY A 22 -7.89 9.04 8.59
C GLY A 22 -8.44 7.64 8.30
N PHE A 23 -7.59 6.62 8.38
CA PHE A 23 -7.89 5.24 8.00
C PHE A 23 -7.36 4.28 9.07
N GLU A 24 -8.18 3.32 9.50
CA GLU A 24 -7.79 2.27 10.44
C GLU A 24 -7.16 1.10 9.68
N PHE A 25 -5.93 0.75 10.00
CA PHE A 25 -5.18 -0.28 9.31
C PHE A 25 -5.63 -1.67 9.78
N PRO A 26 -5.98 -2.58 8.86
CA PRO A 26 -6.23 -3.97 9.22
C PRO A 26 -4.92 -4.64 9.70
N LEU A 27 -5.06 -5.69 10.50
CA LEU A 27 -3.92 -6.40 11.11
C LEU A 27 -2.91 -6.87 10.06
N GLU A 28 -3.39 -7.44 8.96
CA GLU A 28 -2.55 -7.95 7.87
C GLU A 28 -1.75 -6.85 7.18
N TYR A 29 -2.29 -5.62 7.12
CA TYR A 29 -1.53 -4.47 6.60
C TYR A 29 -0.47 -3.99 7.60
N ILE A 30 -0.77 -4.00 8.90
CA ILE A 30 0.23 -3.71 9.95
C ILE A 30 1.38 -4.72 9.89
N GLU A 31 1.09 -6.00 9.69
CA GLU A 31 2.10 -7.05 9.52
C GLU A 31 2.95 -6.83 8.26
N PHE A 32 2.33 -6.39 7.16
CA PHE A 32 3.03 -6.01 5.93
C PHE A 32 3.94 -4.78 6.11
N ILE A 33 3.47 -3.72 6.78
CA ILE A 33 4.30 -2.57 7.13
C ILE A 33 5.52 -3.03 7.96
N LYS A 34 5.29 -3.91 8.96
CA LYS A 34 6.33 -4.43 9.85
C LYS A 34 7.31 -5.38 9.19
N SER A 35 6.94 -6.02 8.08
CA SER A 35 7.89 -6.79 7.26
C SER A 35 8.84 -5.88 6.48
N GLY A 36 8.59 -4.56 6.45
CA GLY A 36 9.30 -3.61 5.61
C GLY A 36 8.72 -3.54 4.21
N TYR A 37 7.40 -3.72 4.07
CA TYR A 37 6.67 -3.70 2.80
C TYR A 37 7.19 -4.72 1.77
N ASP A 38 7.70 -5.84 2.27
CA ASP A 38 8.37 -6.85 1.45
C ASP A 38 7.43 -7.42 0.37
N LEU A 39 7.72 -7.15 -0.90
CA LEU A 39 7.03 -7.68 -2.08
C LEU A 39 7.91 -8.65 -2.88
N GLY A 40 9.01 -9.15 -2.30
CA GLY A 40 9.95 -10.03 -3.00
C GLY A 40 10.56 -9.37 -4.24
N ASP A 41 10.61 -10.10 -5.36
CA ASP A 41 11.11 -9.61 -6.65
C ASP A 41 10.00 -9.05 -7.55
N ALA A 42 8.80 -8.78 -7.00
CA ALA A 42 7.70 -8.21 -7.76
C ALA A 42 8.08 -6.84 -8.36
N PRO A 43 7.72 -6.55 -9.63
CA PRO A 43 8.10 -5.31 -10.31
C PRO A 43 7.22 -4.11 -9.90
N ILE A 44 6.80 -4.08 -8.64
CA ILE A 44 5.94 -3.04 -8.04
C ILE A 44 6.50 -2.65 -6.68
N GLU A 45 6.17 -1.45 -6.21
CA GLU A 45 6.67 -0.92 -4.95
C GLU A 45 5.50 -0.43 -4.09
N ALA A 46 5.51 -0.83 -2.83
CA ALA A 46 4.48 -0.41 -1.90
C ALA A 46 4.67 1.07 -1.52
N LEU A 47 3.56 1.72 -1.19
CA LEU A 47 3.56 3.02 -0.55
C LEU A 47 3.86 2.87 0.94
N GLU A 48 4.73 3.74 1.43
CA GLU A 48 5.38 3.66 2.73
C GLU A 48 5.01 4.86 3.62
N ILE A 49 4.82 4.60 4.93
CA ILE A 49 4.39 5.62 5.91
C ILE A 49 5.54 6.37 6.60
N SER A 50 6.80 5.93 6.46
CA SER A 50 7.90 6.43 7.30
C SER A 50 9.19 6.67 6.51
N ASP A 51 9.55 7.94 6.35
CA ASP A 51 10.76 8.40 5.63
C ASP A 51 10.91 7.78 4.21
N PRO A 52 9.83 7.76 3.40
CA PRO A 52 9.87 7.10 2.10
C PRO A 52 10.57 7.96 1.05
N PRO A 53 11.10 7.37 -0.03
CA PRO A 53 11.39 8.14 -1.23
C PRO A 53 10.09 8.75 -1.78
N SER A 54 10.21 9.86 -2.54
CA SER A 54 9.03 10.64 -2.97
C SER A 54 7.99 9.83 -3.76
N HIS A 55 8.41 8.82 -4.52
CA HIS A 55 7.50 8.01 -5.33
C HIS A 55 6.81 6.90 -4.52
N ALA A 56 7.32 6.59 -3.33
CA ALA A 56 6.71 5.63 -2.40
C ALA A 56 6.01 6.34 -1.23
N ASP A 57 5.87 7.66 -1.25
CA ASP A 57 5.22 8.39 -0.15
C ASP A 57 3.70 8.20 -0.19
N ILE A 58 3.16 7.44 0.77
CA ILE A 58 1.72 7.19 0.86
C ILE A 58 0.90 8.46 1.05
N PHE A 59 1.44 9.48 1.73
CA PHE A 59 0.72 10.72 1.99
C PHE A 59 0.61 11.57 0.72
N GLY A 60 1.72 11.69 -0.02
CA GLY A 60 1.75 12.30 -1.34
C GLY A 60 0.85 11.57 -2.33
N ALA A 61 0.98 10.24 -2.44
CA ALA A 61 0.19 9.43 -3.36
C ALA A 61 -1.32 9.52 -3.07
N LEU A 62 -1.74 9.44 -1.79
CA LEU A 62 -3.15 9.61 -1.44
C LEU A 62 -3.67 11.00 -1.80
N LYS A 63 -2.86 12.04 -1.60
CA LYS A 63 -3.22 13.41 -1.97
C LYS A 63 -3.39 13.53 -3.48
N ASP A 64 -2.43 13.04 -4.24
CA ASP A 64 -2.41 13.15 -5.70
C ASP A 64 -3.53 12.31 -6.34
N ALA A 65 -3.73 11.06 -5.90
CA ALA A 65 -4.81 10.19 -6.39
C ALA A 65 -6.20 10.81 -6.15
N ARG A 66 -6.39 11.53 -5.03
CA ARG A 66 -7.65 12.25 -4.74
C ARG A 66 -7.79 13.54 -5.54
N GLU A 67 -6.69 14.28 -5.77
CA GLU A 67 -6.72 15.55 -6.49
C GLU A 67 -6.83 15.40 -8.00
N TYR A 68 -6.24 14.33 -8.57
CA TYR A 68 -6.10 14.18 -10.02
C TYR A 68 -6.88 13.01 -10.61
N ASP A 69 -7.12 11.95 -9.83
CA ASP A 69 -7.66 10.69 -10.36
C ASP A 69 -9.07 10.35 -9.81
N ASP A 70 -9.66 11.23 -8.99
CA ASP A 70 -10.98 11.03 -8.36
C ASP A 70 -11.07 9.75 -7.51
N LEU A 71 -9.97 9.35 -6.87
CA LEU A 71 -9.93 8.18 -5.98
C LEU A 71 -11.01 8.29 -4.87
N PRO A 72 -11.87 7.28 -4.68
CA PRO A 72 -12.89 7.28 -3.62
C PRO A 72 -12.31 7.52 -2.22
N ALA A 73 -13.02 8.30 -1.40
CA ALA A 73 -12.52 8.77 -0.10
C ALA A 73 -12.28 7.65 0.91
N GLU A 74 -13.04 6.55 0.78
CA GLU A 74 -12.95 5.34 1.59
C GLU A 74 -11.77 4.43 1.23
N LEU A 75 -11.09 4.69 0.10
CA LEU A 75 -9.95 3.89 -0.35
C LEU A 75 -8.64 4.54 0.12
N LEU A 76 -7.70 3.67 0.51
CA LEU A 76 -6.33 4.05 0.84
C LEU A 76 -5.37 3.33 -0.13
N PRO A 77 -4.65 4.05 -1.01
CA PRO A 77 -3.68 3.41 -1.88
C PRO A 77 -2.52 2.86 -1.05
N ILE A 78 -2.12 1.63 -1.34
CA ILE A 78 -0.99 0.94 -0.71
C ILE A 78 0.12 0.59 -1.71
N CYS A 79 -0.16 0.75 -3.00
CA CYS A 79 0.77 0.58 -4.12
C CYS A 79 0.22 1.38 -5.30
N GLU A 80 1.08 2.09 -6.01
CA GLU A 80 0.76 2.77 -7.27
C GLU A 80 1.42 2.02 -8.43
N ASP A 81 0.68 1.88 -9.54
CA ASP A 81 1.19 1.36 -10.81
C ASP A 81 0.60 2.18 -11.96
N ASN A 82 1.38 3.11 -12.51
CA ASN A 82 1.00 3.94 -13.67
C ASN A 82 -0.37 4.65 -13.53
N SER A 83 -0.60 5.34 -12.41
CA SER A 83 -1.88 6.00 -12.06
C SER A 83 -3.06 5.03 -11.83
N ASP A 84 -2.81 3.73 -11.79
CA ASP A 84 -3.70 2.76 -11.17
C ASP A 84 -3.19 2.44 -9.76
N TYR A 85 -4.09 2.01 -8.88
CA TYR A 85 -3.78 1.83 -7.47
C TYR A 85 -4.31 0.50 -6.95
N TYR A 86 -3.48 -0.19 -6.16
CA TYR A 86 -4.00 -1.18 -5.23
C TYR A 86 -4.38 -0.44 -3.95
N CYS A 87 -5.64 -0.53 -3.55
CA CYS A 87 -6.17 0.19 -2.42
C CYS A 87 -6.71 -0.74 -1.35
N LEU A 88 -6.50 -0.38 -0.08
CA LEU A 88 -7.28 -0.92 1.03
C LEU A 88 -8.65 -0.27 1.08
N ASN A 89 -9.67 -1.09 1.34
CA ASN A 89 -11.01 -0.62 1.67
C ASN A 89 -11.30 -0.79 3.18
N PRO A 90 -12.39 -0.21 3.71
CA PRO A 90 -12.71 -0.27 5.15
C PRO A 90 -12.97 -1.67 5.71
N TRP A 91 -13.12 -2.69 4.86
CA TRP A 91 -13.29 -4.08 5.28
C TRP A 91 -11.95 -4.84 5.34
N GLY A 92 -10.84 -4.18 5.00
CA GLY A 92 -9.50 -4.76 4.98
C GLY A 92 -9.17 -5.54 3.70
N GLU A 93 -10.07 -5.56 2.71
CA GLU A 93 -9.78 -6.13 1.39
C GLU A 93 -8.85 -5.17 0.62
N VAL A 94 -8.02 -5.75 -0.25
CA VAL A 94 -7.32 -4.98 -1.28
C VAL A 94 -8.18 -4.99 -2.54
N VAL A 95 -8.39 -3.84 -3.15
CA VAL A 95 -9.09 -3.69 -4.43
C VAL A 95 -8.14 -3.05 -5.43
N PHE A 96 -8.18 -3.50 -6.68
CA PHE A 96 -7.55 -2.76 -7.75
C PHE A 96 -8.49 -1.64 -8.19
N TRP A 97 -7.98 -0.42 -8.26
CA TRP A 97 -8.70 0.74 -8.75
C TRP A 97 -7.92 1.30 -9.94
N SER A 98 -8.62 1.57 -11.04
CA SER A 98 -8.01 2.11 -12.24
C SER A 98 -8.67 3.41 -12.67
N HIS A 99 -7.86 4.39 -13.03
CA HIS A 99 -8.34 5.64 -13.62
C HIS A 99 -8.99 5.43 -15.01
N ASN A 100 -8.74 4.27 -15.64
CA ASN A 100 -9.26 3.92 -16.96
C ASN A 100 -10.60 3.16 -16.94
N GLY A 101 -11.12 2.81 -15.76
CA GLY A 101 -12.42 2.15 -15.66
C GLY A 101 -12.60 1.26 -14.44
N VAL A 102 -13.70 0.50 -14.45
CA VAL A 102 -14.08 -0.38 -13.35
C VAL A 102 -13.46 -1.76 -13.55
N THR A 103 -12.89 -2.30 -12.47
CA THR A 103 -12.40 -3.67 -12.36
C THR A 103 -13.07 -4.35 -11.15
N ASP A 104 -13.17 -5.68 -11.21
CA ASP A 104 -13.67 -6.52 -10.11
C ASP A 104 -12.51 -7.19 -9.33
N GLU A 105 -11.27 -6.85 -9.66
CA GLU A 105 -10.08 -7.42 -9.03
C GLU A 105 -9.95 -6.99 -7.58
N LYS A 106 -9.90 -7.99 -6.70
CA LYS A 106 -9.78 -7.81 -5.26
C LYS A 106 -9.23 -9.04 -4.56
N TRP A 107 -8.67 -8.83 -3.38
CA TRP A 107 -8.08 -9.82 -2.50
C TRP A 107 -8.67 -9.70 -1.11
N ALA A 108 -8.78 -10.80 -0.36
CA ALA A 108 -9.41 -10.77 0.95
C ALA A 108 -8.65 -9.89 1.96
N ASN A 109 -7.34 -9.74 1.76
CA ASN A 109 -6.46 -8.90 2.57
C ASN A 109 -5.11 -8.67 1.87
N VAL A 110 -4.24 -7.87 2.50
CA VAL A 110 -2.89 -7.55 2.00
C VAL A 110 -2.00 -8.78 1.87
N ALA A 111 -2.15 -9.79 2.74
CA ALA A 111 -1.32 -10.99 2.68
C ALA A 111 -1.62 -11.82 1.42
N GLU A 112 -2.90 -11.95 1.03
CA GLU A 112 -3.30 -12.60 -0.22
C GLU A 112 -2.83 -11.81 -1.45
N TRP A 113 -3.03 -10.50 -1.46
CA TRP A 113 -2.55 -9.63 -2.54
C TRP A 113 -1.03 -9.75 -2.71
N ARG A 114 -0.26 -9.60 -1.63
CA ARG A 114 1.20 -9.76 -1.62
C ARG A 114 1.62 -11.12 -2.18
N ALA A 115 0.97 -12.20 -1.77
CA ALA A 115 1.31 -13.55 -2.22
C ALA A 115 1.09 -13.70 -3.74
N GLN A 116 0.03 -13.11 -4.29
CA GLN A 116 -0.22 -13.12 -5.72
C GLN A 116 0.82 -12.30 -6.48
N MET A 117 1.13 -11.07 -6.04
CA MET A 117 2.14 -10.21 -6.70
C MET A 117 3.52 -10.88 -6.78
N ILE A 118 3.92 -11.57 -5.70
CA ILE A 118 5.16 -12.37 -5.70
C ILE A 118 5.06 -13.52 -6.70
N ALA A 119 3.96 -14.30 -6.66
CA ALA A 119 3.80 -15.45 -7.55
C ALA A 119 3.78 -15.07 -9.03
N GLU A 120 3.22 -13.92 -9.39
CA GLU A 120 3.20 -13.40 -10.76
C GLU A 120 4.57 -12.91 -11.25
N SER A 121 5.45 -12.50 -10.33
CA SER A 121 6.81 -12.07 -10.67
C SER A 121 7.78 -13.21 -11.02
N GLU A 122 7.45 -14.43 -10.58
CA GLU A 122 8.26 -15.63 -10.81
C GLU A 122 7.86 -16.40 -12.09
N ALA A 123 6.78 -15.98 -12.76
CA ALA A 123 6.15 -16.68 -13.88
C ALA A 123 6.71 -16.25 -15.25
#